data_AF-A0A3D2W214-F1
#
_entry.id   AF-A0A3D2W214-F1
#
_cell.length_a   1.000
_cell.length_b   1.000
_cell.length_c   1.000
_cell.angle_alpha   90.00
_cell.angle_beta   90.00
_cell.angle_gamma   90.00
#
_symmetry.space_group_name_H-M   'P 1'
#
loop_
_entity.id
_entity.type
_entity.pdbx_description
1 polymer ?
#
loop_
_entity_poly.entity_id
_entity_poly.type
_entity_poly.pdbx_seq_one_letter_code
_entity_poly.pdbx_strand_id
1 'polypeptide(L)'
;MKRPELCYLIAGMLGLLAALVGAIGAPRLEQTGGAAAIVNGAPIPREALARALLALENDSRNPVTPEREADVLERLIEEELLVQRGIELGLAETDFAARRALAQSVLQLALAERSGAEPSQAQLRRFYRDNAGFFAAAPRFAASVVFLRAGASAQRV
;
A
#
# COMPACT_ATOMS: atom_id res chain seq x y z
N MET A 1 43.20 -9.55 -43.68
CA MET A 1 42.58 -8.22 -43.50
C MET A 1 41.24 -8.39 -42.80
N LYS A 2 41.17 -8.17 -41.48
CA LYS A 2 39.92 -8.34 -40.71
C LYS A 2 39.09 -7.06 -40.85
N ARG A 3 37.83 -7.20 -41.29
CA ARG A 3 36.94 -6.08 -41.62
C ARG A 3 36.45 -5.40 -40.33
N PRO A 4 36.79 -4.12 -40.08
CA PRO A 4 36.42 -3.40 -38.86
C PRO A 4 34.89 -3.26 -38.70
N GLU A 5 34.15 -3.34 -39.80
CA GLU A 5 32.68 -3.36 -39.85
C GLU A 5 32.06 -4.46 -38.98
N LEU A 6 32.73 -5.61 -38.87
CA LEU A 6 32.24 -6.73 -38.07
C LEU A 6 32.27 -6.41 -36.57
N CYS A 7 33.23 -5.60 -36.12
CA CYS A 7 33.34 -5.20 -34.71
C CYS A 7 32.18 -4.29 -34.30
N TYR A 8 31.75 -3.38 -35.19
CA TYR A 8 30.63 -2.48 -34.91
C TYR A 8 29.28 -3.22 -34.87
N LEU A 9 29.09 -4.20 -35.75
CA LEU A 9 27.89 -5.04 -35.72
C LEU A 9 27.79 -5.88 -34.44
N ILE A 10 28.90 -6.45 -33.98
CA ILE A 10 28.93 -7.21 -32.73
C ILE A 10 28.64 -6.29 -31.54
N ALA A 11 29.25 -5.10 -31.49
CA ALA A 11 29.00 -4.13 -30.42
C ALA A 11 27.54 -3.66 -30.39
N GLY A 12 26.94 -3.40 -31.56
CA GLY A 12 25.53 -3.02 -31.67
C GLY A 12 24.59 -4.14 -31.21
N MET A 13 24.87 -5.40 -31.59
CA MET A 13 24.08 -6.55 -31.14
C MET A 13 24.19 -6.75 -29.62
N LEU A 14 25.37 -6.58 -29.05
CA LEU A 14 25.59 -6.70 -27.60
C LEU A 14 24.85 -5.61 -26.83
N GLY A 15 24.88 -4.37 -27.32
CA GLY A 15 24.16 -3.24 -26.73
C GLY A 15 22.65 -3.42 -26.80
N LEU A 16 22.13 -3.92 -27.92
CA LEU A 16 20.70 -4.23 -28.07
C LEU A 16 20.27 -5.37 -27.14
N LEU A 17 21.10 -6.41 -27.01
CA LEU A 17 20.85 -7.52 -26.08
C LEU A 17 20.83 -7.04 -24.63
N ALA A 18 21.76 -6.17 -24.23
CA ALA A 18 21.79 -5.56 -22.91
C ALA A 18 20.55 -4.67 -22.65
N ALA A 19 20.11 -3.90 -23.65
CA ALA A 19 18.90 -3.09 -23.56
C ALA A 19 17.63 -3.95 -23.42
N LEU A 20 17.54 -5.08 -24.15
CA LEU A 20 16.46 -6.05 -24.04
C LEU A 20 16.41 -6.71 -22.66
N VAL A 21 17.57 -7.12 -22.11
CA VAL A 21 17.66 -7.65 -20.74
C VAL A 21 17.23 -6.59 -19.71
N GLY A 22 17.60 -5.32 -19.91
CA GLY A 22 17.14 -4.21 -19.07
C GLY A 22 15.63 -3.97 -19.15
N ALA A 23 15.03 -4.09 -20.34
CA ALA A 23 13.61 -3.85 -20.58
C ALA A 23 12.70 -4.97 -20.04
N ILE A 24 13.19 -6.21 -19.95
CA ILE A 24 12.48 -7.35 -19.34
C ILE A 24 12.35 -7.18 -17.81
N GLY A 25 13.05 -6.20 -17.23
CA GLY A 25 13.10 -5.99 -15.79
C GLY A 25 14.06 -6.98 -15.18
N ALA A 26 15.35 -6.65 -15.19
CA ALA A 26 16.27 -7.26 -14.23
C ALA A 26 15.63 -7.10 -12.83
N PRO A 27 15.65 -8.14 -11.97
CA PRO A 27 15.24 -7.96 -10.58
C PRO A 27 16.01 -6.74 -10.10
N ARG A 28 15.28 -5.75 -9.63
CA ARG A 28 15.87 -4.54 -9.07
C ARG A 28 16.77 -5.04 -7.95
N LEU A 29 18.06 -5.17 -8.25
CA LEU A 29 19.10 -5.34 -7.25
C LEU A 29 19.11 -3.98 -6.56
N GLU A 30 18.13 -3.80 -5.67
CA GLU A 30 18.11 -2.78 -4.63
C GLU A 30 19.51 -2.85 -4.01
N GLN A 31 20.33 -1.89 -4.40
CA GLN A 31 21.66 -1.74 -3.86
C GLN A 31 21.50 -1.39 -2.39
N THR A 32 22.28 -2.09 -1.57
CA THR A 32 22.68 -1.71 -0.20
C THR A 32 21.65 -1.86 0.91
N GLY A 33 21.18 -3.10 1.10
CA GLY A 33 20.76 -3.63 2.39
C GLY A 33 20.88 -5.14 2.35
N GLY A 34 21.91 -5.72 2.97
CA GLY A 34 22.00 -7.18 3.08
C GLY A 34 20.75 -7.75 3.77
N ALA A 35 20.40 -9.01 3.54
CA ALA A 35 19.35 -9.66 4.31
C ALA A 35 19.77 -9.82 5.79
N ALA A 36 18.83 -9.64 6.71
CA ALA A 36 19.03 -9.97 8.13
C ALA A 36 18.91 -11.49 8.34
N ALA A 37 17.99 -12.13 7.62
CA ALA A 37 17.81 -13.58 7.56
C ALA A 37 17.20 -13.98 6.20
N ILE A 38 17.21 -15.28 5.89
CA ILE A 38 16.54 -15.84 4.71
C ILE A 38 15.61 -16.97 5.20
N VAL A 39 14.33 -16.87 4.86
CA VAL A 39 13.28 -17.83 5.27
C VAL A 39 12.70 -18.47 4.01
N ASN A 40 12.97 -19.77 3.80
CA ASN A 40 12.53 -20.52 2.62
C ASN A 40 12.85 -19.84 1.26
N GLY A 41 13.97 -19.12 1.19
CA GLY A 41 14.39 -18.38 -0.01
C GLY A 41 13.87 -16.95 -0.10
N ALA A 42 12.97 -16.52 0.79
CA ALA A 42 12.56 -15.13 0.93
C ALA A 42 13.53 -14.37 1.87
N PRO A 43 14.14 -13.25 1.42
CA PRO A 43 15.01 -12.46 2.28
C PRO A 43 14.19 -11.58 3.23
N ILE A 44 14.55 -11.57 4.52
CA ILE A 44 14.09 -10.55 5.46
C ILE A 44 15.03 -9.34 5.36
N PRO A 45 14.56 -8.17 4.92
CA PRO A 45 15.41 -7.01 4.72
C PRO A 45 15.99 -6.46 6.04
N ARG A 46 17.25 -6.01 6.02
CA ARG A 46 17.86 -5.35 7.19
C ARG A 46 17.13 -4.08 7.61
N GLU A 47 16.54 -3.36 6.67
CA GLU A 47 15.70 -2.20 6.97
C GLU A 47 14.41 -2.56 7.72
N ALA A 48 13.89 -3.79 7.58
CA ALA A 48 12.78 -4.25 8.41
C ALA A 48 13.22 -4.45 9.86
N LEU A 49 14.37 -5.09 10.08
CA LEU A 49 14.96 -5.24 11.42
C LEU A 49 15.26 -3.88 12.05
N ALA A 50 15.91 -2.97 11.32
CA ALA A 50 16.20 -1.63 11.81
C ALA A 50 14.93 -0.84 12.20
N ARG A 51 13.87 -0.90 11.37
CA ARG A 51 12.58 -0.28 11.70
C ARG A 51 11.94 -0.90 12.95
N ALA A 52 12.02 -2.22 13.10
CA ALA A 52 11.47 -2.91 14.26
C ALA A 52 12.22 -2.54 15.56
N LEU A 53 13.54 -2.40 15.50
CA LEU A 53 14.36 -1.94 16.62
C LEU A 53 14.05 -0.49 16.99
N LEU A 54 13.95 0.42 16.02
CA LEU A 54 13.56 1.81 16.26
C LEU A 54 12.17 1.93 16.87
N ALA A 55 11.22 1.08 16.45
CA ALA A 55 9.89 1.04 17.07
C ALA A 55 9.98 0.59 18.53
N LEU A 56 10.82 -0.41 18.83
CA LEU A 56 11.04 -0.91 20.19
C LEU A 56 11.72 0.13 21.09
N GLU A 57 12.68 0.89 20.58
CA GLU A 57 13.35 1.99 21.32
C GLU A 57 12.39 3.13 21.67
N ASN A 58 11.46 3.44 20.77
CA ASN A 58 10.45 4.47 21.01
C ASN A 58 9.42 4.04 22.06
N ASP A 59 9.12 2.74 22.14
CA ASP A 59 8.10 2.18 23.04
C ASP A 59 8.67 1.79 24.42
N SER A 60 9.86 1.17 24.42
CA SER A 60 10.61 0.82 25.62
C SER A 60 11.73 1.84 25.80
N ARG A 61 11.68 2.65 26.87
CA ARG A 61 12.77 3.58 27.27
C ARG A 61 14.09 2.89 27.66
N ASN A 62 14.28 1.64 27.24
CA ASN A 62 15.43 0.81 27.53
C ASN A 62 16.33 0.71 26.28
N PRO A 63 17.65 0.62 26.45
CA PRO A 63 18.58 0.48 25.33
C PRO A 63 18.39 -0.85 24.60
N VAL A 64 18.61 -0.85 23.29
CA VAL A 64 18.73 -2.06 22.48
C VAL A 64 19.99 -2.82 22.90
N THR A 65 19.81 -4.08 23.29
CA THR A 65 20.91 -5.00 23.58
C THR A 65 20.98 -6.06 22.47
N PRO A 66 22.14 -6.72 22.26
CA PRO A 66 22.28 -7.77 21.26
C PRO A 66 21.26 -8.91 21.40
N GLU A 67 20.87 -9.23 22.64
CA GLU A 67 19.85 -10.25 22.92
C GLU A 67 18.48 -9.80 22.42
N ARG A 68 18.10 -8.53 22.64
CA ARG A 68 16.85 -7.98 22.13
C ARG A 68 16.84 -7.91 20.61
N GLU A 69 17.97 -7.63 19.99
CA GLU A 69 18.08 -7.67 18.53
C GLU A 69 17.80 -9.07 17.99
N ALA A 70 18.33 -10.10 18.63
CA ALA A 70 18.04 -11.49 18.29
C ALA A 70 16.56 -11.83 18.48
N ASP A 71 15.95 -11.43 19.60
CA ASP A 71 14.51 -11.65 19.86
C ASP A 71 13.62 -10.97 18.79
N VAL A 72 13.97 -9.75 18.39
CA VAL A 72 13.23 -9.02 17.33
C VAL A 72 13.40 -9.71 15.98
N LEU A 73 14.60 -10.19 15.65
CA LEU A 73 14.84 -10.94 14.43
C LEU A 73 14.07 -12.26 14.41
N GLU A 74 14.04 -13.00 15.52
CA GLU A 74 13.28 -14.25 15.64
C GLU A 74 11.80 -14.00 15.39
N ARG A 75 11.23 -12.94 15.99
CA ARG A 75 9.83 -12.56 15.73
C ARG A 75 9.58 -12.25 14.26
N LEU A 76 10.49 -11.55 13.57
CA LEU A 76 10.35 -11.29 12.13
C LEU A 76 10.39 -12.58 11.30
N ILE A 77 11.20 -13.57 11.71
CA ILE A 77 11.25 -14.89 11.06
C ILE A 77 9.93 -15.64 11.28
N GLU A 78 9.40 -15.65 12.49
CA GLU A 78 8.11 -16.27 12.81
C GLU A 78 6.97 -15.63 12.01
N GLU A 79 6.92 -14.30 11.95
CA GLU A 79 5.94 -13.56 11.16
C GLU A 79 6.01 -13.94 9.68
N GLU A 80 7.21 -14.00 9.10
CA GLU A 80 7.42 -14.40 7.71
C GLU A 80 6.95 -15.85 7.45
N LEU A 81 7.26 -16.78 8.36
CA LEU A 81 6.79 -18.17 8.27
C LEU A 81 5.25 -18.25 8.30
N LEU A 82 4.59 -17.45 9.14
CA LEU A 82 3.13 -17.38 9.20
C LEU A 82 2.53 -16.77 7.93
N VAL A 83 3.17 -15.73 7.37
CA VAL A 83 2.75 -15.12 6.12
C VAL A 83 2.85 -16.12 4.96
N GLN A 84 3.97 -16.82 4.84
CA GLN A 84 4.14 -17.88 3.84
C GLN A 84 3.06 -18.95 3.97
N ARG A 85 2.79 -19.40 5.21
CA ARG A 85 1.74 -20.38 5.46
C ARG A 85 0.34 -19.85 5.10
N GLY A 86 0.05 -18.59 5.40
CA GLY A 86 -1.21 -17.96 5.03
C GLY A 86 -1.43 -17.87 3.51
N ILE A 87 -0.35 -17.64 2.76
CA ILE A 87 -0.37 -17.65 1.29
C ILE A 87 -0.61 -19.08 0.77
N GLU A 88 0.11 -20.08 1.29
CA GLU A 88 -0.08 -21.49 0.91
C GLU A 88 -1.52 -21.97 1.15
N LEU A 89 -2.16 -21.50 2.22
CA LEU A 89 -3.55 -21.81 2.55
C LEU A 89 -4.57 -21.01 1.71
N GLY A 90 -4.12 -20.05 0.90
CA GLY A 90 -5.01 -19.20 0.10
C GLY A 90 -5.89 -18.29 0.95
N LEU A 91 -5.38 -17.77 2.08
CA LEU A 91 -6.19 -16.95 2.99
C LEU A 91 -6.66 -15.64 2.35
N ALA A 92 -5.92 -15.09 1.38
CA ALA A 92 -6.33 -13.90 0.63
C ALA A 92 -7.64 -14.12 -0.17
N GLU A 93 -7.91 -15.36 -0.56
CA GLU A 93 -9.07 -15.76 -1.34
C GLU A 93 -10.17 -16.39 -0.47
N THR A 94 -9.80 -17.07 0.60
CA THR A 94 -10.74 -17.87 1.39
C THR A 94 -11.21 -17.15 2.66
N ASP A 95 -10.39 -16.24 3.23
CA ASP A 95 -10.72 -15.52 4.45
C ASP A 95 -11.07 -14.05 4.18
N PHE A 96 -12.21 -13.61 4.71
CA PHE A 96 -12.71 -12.25 4.50
C PHE A 96 -11.81 -11.18 5.16
N ALA A 97 -11.28 -11.46 6.35
CA ALA A 97 -10.46 -10.50 7.09
C ALA A 97 -9.10 -10.32 6.41
N ALA A 98 -8.46 -11.41 5.99
CA ALA A 98 -7.19 -11.39 5.26
C ALA A 98 -7.33 -10.64 3.92
N ARG A 99 -8.37 -10.95 3.14
CA ARG A 99 -8.66 -10.23 1.89
C ARG A 99 -8.83 -8.73 2.13
N ARG A 100 -9.59 -8.35 3.16
CA ARG A 100 -9.83 -6.94 3.51
C ARG A 100 -8.54 -6.24 3.92
N ALA A 101 -7.71 -6.89 4.73
CA ALA A 101 -6.42 -6.35 5.14
C ALA A 101 -5.50 -6.08 3.95
N LEU A 102 -5.39 -7.05 3.02
CA LEU A 102 -4.60 -6.88 1.79
C LEU A 102 -5.09 -5.72 0.92
N ALA A 103 -6.41 -5.62 0.71
CA ALA A 103 -7.00 -4.53 -0.05
C ALA A 103 -6.71 -3.15 0.58
N GLN A 104 -6.76 -3.06 1.91
CA GLN A 104 -6.40 -1.83 2.63
C GLN A 104 -4.92 -1.50 2.48
N SER A 105 -4.02 -2.47 2.61
CA SER A 105 -2.58 -2.25 2.43
C SER A 105 -2.24 -1.70 1.04
N VAL A 106 -2.88 -2.24 -0.02
CA VAL A 106 -2.70 -1.73 -1.39
C VAL A 106 -3.21 -0.30 -1.53
N LEU A 107 -4.37 0.03 -0.94
CA LEU A 107 -4.88 1.40 -0.93
C LEU A 107 -3.91 2.37 -0.24
N GLN A 108 -3.34 1.98 0.90
CA GLN A 108 -2.38 2.79 1.63
C GLN A 108 -1.10 3.03 0.83
N LEU A 109 -0.62 2.01 0.10
CA LEU A 109 0.53 2.17 -0.79
C LEU A 109 0.23 3.18 -1.90
N ALA A 110 -0.94 3.08 -2.54
CA ALA A 110 -1.35 4.01 -3.59
C ALA A 110 -1.52 5.45 -3.07
N LEU A 111 -1.96 5.61 -1.83
CA LEU A 111 -2.03 6.92 -1.17
C LEU A 111 -0.64 7.46 -0.83
N ALA A 112 0.27 6.60 -0.34
CA ALA A 112 1.65 6.98 -0.05
C ALA A 112 2.37 7.49 -1.30
N GLU A 113 2.21 6.82 -2.44
CA GLU A 113 2.74 7.28 -3.75
C GLU A 113 2.11 8.60 -4.21
N ARG A 114 0.84 8.84 -3.86
CA ARG A 114 0.09 10.07 -4.15
C ARG A 114 0.26 11.17 -3.13
N SER A 115 1.18 11.03 -2.17
CA SER A 115 1.58 12.10 -1.24
C SER A 115 2.33 13.21 -2.00
N GLY A 116 1.68 13.78 -3.02
CA GLY A 116 2.04 15.04 -3.62
C GLY A 116 1.86 16.15 -2.60
N ALA A 117 2.55 17.26 -2.86
CA ALA A 117 2.63 18.43 -1.99
C ALA A 117 1.29 18.78 -1.33
N GLU A 118 1.34 18.97 -0.02
CA GLU A 118 0.18 19.39 0.78
C GLU A 118 -0.46 20.62 0.12
N PRO A 119 -1.80 20.63 -0.12
CA PRO A 119 -2.45 21.74 -0.78
C PRO A 119 -2.17 23.05 -0.06
N SER A 120 -1.73 24.06 -0.78
CA SER A 120 -1.51 25.38 -0.21
C SER A 120 -2.81 25.96 0.36
N GLN A 121 -2.68 26.85 1.35
CA GLN A 121 -3.81 27.58 1.91
C GLN A 121 -4.66 28.31 0.85
N ALA A 122 -4.04 28.76 -0.25
CA ALA A 122 -4.77 29.36 -1.37
C ALA A 122 -5.63 28.34 -2.13
N GLN A 123 -5.11 27.13 -2.36
CA GLN A 123 -5.86 26.04 -2.98
C GLN A 123 -7.02 25.57 -2.10
N LEU A 124 -6.80 25.46 -0.78
CA LEU A 124 -7.86 25.10 0.17
C LEU A 124 -8.98 26.13 0.19
N ARG A 125 -8.64 27.44 0.27
CA ARG A 125 -9.65 28.51 0.21
C ARG A 125 -10.44 28.52 -1.10
N ARG A 126 -9.75 28.30 -2.22
CA ARG A 126 -10.41 28.19 -3.53
C ARG A 126 -11.36 27.00 -3.57
N PHE A 127 -10.90 25.82 -3.15
CA PHE A 127 -11.72 24.61 -3.11
C PHE A 127 -12.95 24.77 -2.22
N TYR A 128 -12.79 25.35 -1.03
CA TYR A 128 -13.92 25.62 -0.12
C TYR A 128 -14.97 26.52 -0.78
N ARG A 129 -14.54 27.64 -1.38
CA ARG A 129 -15.44 28.57 -2.06
C ARG A 129 -16.15 27.91 -3.24
N ASP A 130 -15.41 27.17 -4.05
CA ASP A 130 -15.93 26.51 -5.24
C ASP A 130 -16.90 25.34 -4.88
N ASN A 131 -16.86 24.84 -3.64
CA ASN A 131 -17.69 23.74 -3.13
C ASN A 131 -18.54 24.12 -1.91
N ALA A 132 -18.89 25.40 -1.74
CA ALA A 132 -19.55 25.90 -0.52
C ALA A 132 -20.85 25.14 -0.15
N GLY A 133 -21.60 24.64 -1.15
CA GLY A 133 -22.81 23.85 -0.94
C GLY A 133 -22.58 22.48 -0.29
N PHE A 134 -21.42 21.85 -0.50
CA PHE A 134 -21.06 20.59 0.15
C PHE A 134 -20.82 20.78 1.66
N PHE A 135 -20.31 21.96 2.05
CA PHE A 135 -20.04 22.32 3.44
C PHE A 135 -21.20 23.05 4.12
N ALA A 136 -22.31 23.26 3.42
CA ALA A 136 -23.50 23.87 4.00
C ALA A 136 -24.19 22.89 4.96
N ALA A 137 -24.71 23.40 6.07
CA ALA A 137 -25.53 22.60 6.98
C ALA A 137 -26.78 22.07 6.24
N ALA A 138 -27.18 20.83 6.55
CA ALA A 138 -28.37 20.24 5.98
C ALA A 138 -29.57 21.18 6.19
N PRO A 139 -30.33 21.53 5.14
CA PRO A 139 -31.43 22.46 5.27
C PRO A 139 -32.49 21.87 6.21
N ARG A 140 -32.83 22.62 7.24
CA ARG A 140 -33.92 22.28 8.16
C ARG A 140 -35.21 22.87 7.62
N PHE A 141 -36.23 22.03 7.49
CA PHE A 141 -37.57 22.47 7.09
C PHE A 141 -38.55 22.25 8.23
N ALA A 142 -39.41 23.24 8.46
CA ALA A 142 -40.60 23.08 9.30
C ALA A 142 -41.79 22.91 8.36
N ALA A 143 -42.56 21.84 8.53
CA ALA A 143 -43.75 21.56 7.74
C ALA A 143 -44.95 21.32 8.65
N SER A 144 -46.12 21.80 8.23
CA SER A 144 -47.41 21.47 8.82
C SER A 144 -48.13 20.51 7.87
N VAL A 145 -48.60 19.39 8.40
CA VAL A 145 -49.30 18.36 7.61
C VAL A 145 -50.74 18.29 8.08
N VAL A 146 -51.68 18.43 7.14
CA VAL A 146 -53.11 18.19 7.39
C VAL A 146 -53.45 16.82 6.82
N PHE A 147 -53.94 15.92 7.68
CA PHE A 147 -54.42 14.60 7.26
C PHE A 147 -55.92 14.65 6.98
N LEU A 148 -56.32 14.28 5.77
CA LEU A 148 -57.73 14.13 5.39
C LEU A 148 -58.10 12.66 5.41
N ARG A 149 -59.20 12.33 6.09
CA ARG A 149 -59.78 10.99 6.08
C ARG A 149 -60.70 10.86 4.86
N ALA A 150 -60.39 9.96 3.94
CA ALA A 150 -61.32 9.59 2.88
C ALA A 150 -62.51 8.86 3.52
N GLY A 151 -63.69 9.47 3.50
CA GLY A 151 -64.93 8.86 3.95
C GLY A 151 -65.40 7.82 2.93
N ALA A 152 -65.77 6.63 3.40
CA ALA A 152 -66.43 5.62 2.58
C ALA A 152 -67.84 6.10 2.20
N SER A 153 -67.99 6.67 1.01
CA SER A 153 -69.29 6.89 0.39
C SER A 153 -69.63 5.70 -0.50
N ALA A 154 -70.34 4.73 0.05
CA ALA A 154 -71.07 3.74 -0.75
C ALA A 154 -72.28 3.21 0.04
N GLN A 155 -73.37 3.98 0.02
CA GLN A 155 -74.71 3.42 0.19
C GLN A 155 -75.36 3.50 -1.19
N ARG A 156 -75.45 2.35 -1.88
CA ARG A 156 -76.29 2.19 -3.07
C ARG A 156 -77.63 1.60 -2.65
N VAL A 157 -78.64 2.18 -3.28
CA VAL A 157 -80.10 1.94 -3.24
C VAL A 157 -80.46 0.46 -3.28
#